data_AF-A0A356ST70-F1
#
_entry.id   AF-A0A356ST70-F1
#
_cell.length_a   1.000
_cell.length_b   1.000
_cell.length_c   1.000
_cell.angle_alpha   90.00
_cell.angle_beta   90.00
_cell.angle_gamma   90.00
#
_symmetry.space_group_name_H-M   'P 1'
#
loop_
_entity.id
_entity.type
_entity.pdbx_description
1 polymer ?
#
loop_
_entity_poly.entity_id
_entity_poly.type
_entity_poly.pdbx_seq_one_letter_code
_entity_poly.pdbx_strand_id
1 'polypeptide(L)'
;MITVLIFLMIFVGVTVAWYQIYQMHFNINTPNGAKLSGNKSRQLDTLTAAQETSLDEAGASRFEEAATRIFGRGFNIAALRIAFSQEGREAYGLPLLRCQRKLTRPSSHQAGEGGVRVRHLRLFKTRLPSINVRNAFILAVIANCGLVQLLAAMSVYTIHYSVDVSALAWVNQPVMILSAIWGVVVLNILIFKLDTYLHDLYQARQLNQLTPLFN
;
A
#
# COMPACT_ATOMS: atom_id res chain seq x y z
N MET A 1 -22.93 -33.56 1.85
CA MET A 1 -21.69 -33.07 2.51
C MET A 1 -21.02 -31.94 1.75
N ILE A 2 -20.80 -32.05 0.43
CA ILE A 2 -20.17 -31.01 -0.40
C ILE A 2 -20.94 -29.67 -0.35
N THR A 3 -22.27 -29.70 -0.43
CA THR A 3 -23.11 -28.49 -0.36
C THR A 3 -22.95 -27.73 0.96
N VAL A 4 -22.89 -28.45 2.09
CA VAL A 4 -22.65 -27.84 3.42
C VAL A 4 -21.27 -27.19 3.49
N LEU A 5 -20.26 -27.85 2.89
CA LEU A 5 -18.90 -27.31 2.81
C LEU A 5 -18.85 -26.03 1.95
N ILE A 6 -19.60 -25.98 0.84
CA ILE A 6 -19.70 -24.77 0.00
C ILE A 6 -20.28 -23.62 0.81
N PHE A 7 -21.40 -23.83 1.52
CA PHE A 7 -22.00 -22.78 2.36
C PHE A 7 -21.08 -22.34 3.50
N LEU A 8 -20.35 -23.27 4.12
CA LEU A 8 -19.32 -22.94 5.11
C LEU A 8 -18.23 -22.05 4.50
N MET A 9 -17.75 -22.37 3.30
CA MET A 9 -16.71 -21.59 2.62
C MET A 9 -17.22 -20.23 2.14
N ILE A 10 -18.50 -20.11 1.78
CA ILE A 10 -19.16 -18.83 1.53
C ILE A 10 -19.16 -17.99 2.81
N PHE A 11 -19.57 -18.58 3.95
CA PHE A 11 -19.57 -17.90 5.24
C PHE A 11 -18.17 -17.42 5.63
N VAL A 12 -17.15 -18.27 5.50
CA VAL A 12 -15.74 -17.90 5.73
C VAL A 12 -15.34 -16.74 4.81
N GLY A 13 -15.69 -16.79 3.52
CA GLY A 13 -15.40 -15.71 2.57
C GLY A 13 -16.02 -14.37 2.97
N VAL A 14 -17.27 -14.38 3.46
CA VAL A 14 -17.95 -13.19 4.00
C VAL A 14 -17.22 -12.67 5.24
N THR A 15 -16.84 -13.54 6.18
CA THR A 15 -16.08 -13.15 7.38
C THR A 15 -14.74 -12.52 7.01
N VAL A 16 -14.04 -13.09 6.03
CA VAL A 16 -12.77 -12.52 5.52
C VAL A 16 -12.99 -11.15 4.89
N ALA A 17 -14.06 -10.95 4.10
CA ALA A 17 -14.37 -9.65 3.51
C ALA A 17 -14.64 -8.57 4.58
N TRP A 18 -15.35 -8.93 5.67
CA TRP A 18 -15.52 -8.07 6.83
C TRP A 18 -14.19 -7.72 7.51
N TYR A 19 -13.34 -8.73 7.71
CA TYR A 19 -12.02 -8.52 8.26
C TYR A 19 -11.17 -7.58 7.39
N GLN A 20 -11.31 -7.63 6.06
CA GLN A 20 -10.60 -6.73 5.14
C GLN A 20 -11.01 -5.26 5.33
N ILE A 21 -12.29 -4.96 5.57
CA ILE A 21 -12.71 -3.59 5.91
C ILE A 21 -12.07 -3.16 7.21
N TYR A 22 -12.12 -4.00 8.24
CA TYR A 22 -11.52 -3.69 9.54
C TYR A 22 -10.02 -3.42 9.40
N GLN A 23 -9.32 -4.27 8.66
CA GLN A 23 -7.89 -4.13 8.39
C GLN A 23 -7.58 -2.84 7.61
N MET A 24 -8.44 -2.44 6.66
CA MET A 24 -8.30 -1.18 5.93
C MET A 24 -8.42 0.01 6.89
N HIS A 25 -9.46 0.04 7.71
CA HIS A 25 -9.70 1.08 8.71
C HIS A 25 -8.53 1.19 9.70
N PHE A 26 -8.07 0.05 10.22
CA PHE A 26 -6.90 0.00 11.11
C PHE A 26 -5.64 0.57 10.44
N ASN A 27 -5.34 0.19 9.20
CA ASN A 27 -4.16 0.68 8.50
C ASN A 27 -4.20 2.17 8.12
N ILE A 28 -5.37 2.80 8.16
CA ILE A 28 -5.51 4.25 7.99
C ILE A 28 -5.19 4.98 9.28
N ASN A 29 -5.68 4.45 10.39
CA ASN A 29 -5.62 5.14 11.67
C ASN A 29 -4.40 4.78 12.51
N THR A 30 -3.74 3.66 12.21
CA THR A 30 -2.54 3.23 12.94
C THR A 30 -1.31 3.47 12.07
N PRO A 31 -0.29 4.17 12.61
CA PRO A 31 0.90 4.44 11.84
C PRO A 31 1.64 3.16 11.44
N ASN A 32 2.11 3.15 10.20
CA ASN A 32 2.59 1.99 9.46
C ASN A 32 3.93 1.42 9.96
N GLY A 33 4.46 1.92 11.09
CA GLY A 33 5.77 1.59 11.65
C GLY A 33 5.93 0.11 12.00
N ALA A 34 4.86 -0.54 12.46
CA ALA A 34 4.85 -1.94 12.86
C ALA A 34 5.04 -2.96 11.71
N LYS A 35 5.05 -2.52 10.44
CA LYS A 35 5.09 -3.42 9.27
C LYS A 35 6.46 -3.56 8.59
N LEU A 36 7.53 -2.94 9.11
CA LEU A 36 8.87 -3.21 8.57
C LEU A 36 9.49 -4.43 9.23
N SER A 37 9.80 -5.44 8.42
CA SER A 37 10.49 -6.63 8.88
C SER A 37 12.02 -6.46 8.83
N GLY A 38 12.69 -6.96 9.87
CA GLY A 38 14.12 -7.21 9.92
C GLY A 38 15.00 -5.98 9.65
N ASN A 39 15.80 -6.05 8.58
CA ASN A 39 16.84 -5.07 8.27
C ASN A 39 16.29 -3.65 8.07
N LYS A 40 15.11 -3.49 7.47
CA LYS A 40 14.57 -2.15 7.19
C LYS A 40 14.05 -1.44 8.45
N SER A 41 13.55 -2.18 9.45
CA SER A 41 13.21 -1.59 10.75
C SER A 41 14.48 -1.13 11.46
N ARG A 42 15.54 -1.95 11.48
CA ARG A 42 16.84 -1.53 12.03
C ARG A 42 17.39 -0.29 11.32
N GLN A 43 17.28 -0.22 10.00
CA GLN A 43 17.70 0.95 9.21
C GLN A 43 16.90 2.21 9.58
N LEU A 44 15.58 2.09 9.74
CA LEU A 44 14.73 3.19 10.19
C LEU A 44 15.16 3.68 11.58
N ASP A 45 15.31 2.77 12.54
CA ASP A 45 15.65 3.11 13.92
C ASP A 45 17.04 3.74 14.00
N THR A 46 17.99 3.22 13.23
CA THR A 46 19.35 3.77 13.15
C THR A 46 19.35 5.20 12.60
N LEU A 47 18.57 5.46 11.54
CA LEU A 47 18.51 6.78 10.91
C LEU A 47 17.75 7.79 11.76
N THR A 48 16.66 7.38 12.40
CA THR A 48 15.90 8.25 13.31
C THR A 48 16.74 8.59 14.56
N ALA A 49 17.40 7.61 15.18
CA ALA A 49 18.27 7.87 16.33
C ALA A 49 19.47 8.76 15.98
N ALA A 50 20.06 8.56 14.79
CA ALA A 50 21.13 9.43 14.29
C ALA A 50 20.63 10.86 14.01
N GLN A 51 19.38 11.01 13.54
CA GLN A 51 18.76 12.31 13.31
C GLN A 51 18.42 13.02 14.62
N GLU A 52 17.90 12.31 15.63
CA GLU A 52 17.62 12.88 16.95
C GLU A 52 18.90 13.37 17.66
N THR A 53 20.02 12.68 17.45
CA THR A 53 21.33 13.08 17.98
C THR A 53 22.07 14.09 17.09
N SER A 54 21.49 14.50 15.95
CA SER A 54 22.13 15.40 14.97
C SER A 54 22.13 16.88 15.33
N LEU A 55 21.72 17.23 16.55
CA LEU A 55 21.81 18.58 17.10
C LEU A 55 23.26 19.05 17.26
N ASP A 56 24.21 18.12 17.41
CA ASP A 56 25.66 18.38 17.46
C ASP A 56 26.35 18.02 16.13
N GLU A 57 27.48 18.68 15.80
CA GLU A 57 28.26 18.43 14.57
C GLU A 57 28.67 16.95 14.40
N ALA A 58 28.98 16.27 15.51
CA ALA A 58 29.31 14.84 15.52
C ALA A 58 28.09 13.94 15.23
N GLY A 59 26.88 14.38 15.55
CA GLY A 59 25.65 13.67 15.20
C GLY A 59 25.24 13.90 13.75
N ALA A 60 25.47 15.12 13.25
CA ALA A 60 25.24 15.48 11.85
C ALA A 60 26.06 14.61 10.87
N SER A 61 27.33 14.34 11.19
CA SER A 61 28.21 13.49 10.38
C SER A 61 27.79 12.01 10.45
N ARG A 62 27.42 11.50 11.63
CA ARG A 62 26.90 10.12 11.79
C ARG A 62 25.64 9.88 10.98
N PHE A 63 24.72 10.85 10.93
CA PHE A 63 23.53 10.75 10.09
C PHE A 63 23.89 10.68 8.60
N GLU A 64 24.78 11.56 8.14
CA GLU A 64 25.23 11.59 6.75
C GLU A 64 25.92 10.28 6.32
N GLU A 65 26.77 9.71 7.18
CA GLU A 65 27.39 8.41 6.93
C GLU A 65 26.35 7.29 6.85
N ALA A 66 25.41 7.23 7.80
CA ALA A 66 24.36 6.22 7.81
C ALA A 66 23.43 6.35 6.59
N ALA A 67 23.05 7.58 6.25
CA ALA A 67 22.24 7.90 5.09
C ALA A 67 22.94 7.51 3.79
N THR A 68 24.24 7.82 3.66
CA THR A 68 25.04 7.46 2.49
C THR A 68 25.21 5.95 2.37
N ARG A 69 25.39 5.23 3.48
CA ARG A 69 25.48 3.77 3.48
C ARG A 69 24.18 3.09 3.05
N ILE A 70 23.05 3.62 3.49
CA ILE A 70 21.74 3.04 3.21
C ILE A 70 21.25 3.45 1.81
N PHE A 71 21.23 4.74 1.51
CA PHE A 71 20.66 5.33 0.30
C PHE A 71 21.64 5.53 -0.87
N GLY A 72 22.93 5.64 -0.59
CA GLY A 72 23.97 5.97 -1.56
C GLY A 72 24.15 7.48 -1.74
N ARG A 73 25.27 7.89 -2.36
CA ARG A 73 25.69 9.30 -2.55
C ARG A 73 24.80 10.16 -3.46
N GLY A 74 23.74 9.59 -4.05
CA GLY A 74 22.87 10.31 -4.98
C GLY A 74 21.69 11.05 -4.32
N PHE A 75 21.33 10.67 -3.10
CA PHE A 75 20.19 11.26 -2.39
C PHE A 75 20.59 12.55 -1.68
N ASN A 76 19.67 13.51 -1.65
CA ASN A 76 19.84 14.74 -0.91
C ASN A 76 19.67 14.48 0.59
N ILE A 77 20.71 14.78 1.37
CA ILE A 77 20.75 14.57 2.81
C ILE A 77 19.68 15.42 3.51
N ALA A 78 19.42 16.64 3.04
CA ALA A 78 18.38 17.51 3.62
C ALA A 78 16.99 16.87 3.53
N ALA A 79 16.66 16.26 2.38
CA ALA A 79 15.40 15.53 2.22
C ALA A 79 15.32 14.31 3.15
N LEU A 80 16.44 13.59 3.34
CA LEU A 80 16.50 12.46 4.26
C LEU A 80 16.35 12.91 5.72
N ARG A 81 16.94 14.04 6.13
CA ARG A 81 16.78 14.59 7.49
C ARG A 81 15.31 14.88 7.79
N ILE A 82 14.60 15.48 6.85
CA ILE A 82 13.15 15.72 6.96
C ILE A 82 12.40 14.38 7.03
N ALA A 83 12.81 13.38 6.24
CA ALA A 83 12.15 12.08 6.22
C ALA A 83 12.34 11.26 7.50
N PHE A 84 13.45 11.42 8.20
CA PHE A 84 13.80 10.65 9.41
C PHE A 84 13.68 11.46 10.70
N SER A 85 13.14 12.69 10.64
CA SER A 85 12.76 13.46 11.82
C SER A 85 11.63 12.78 12.61
N GLN A 86 11.41 13.19 13.85
CA GLN A 86 10.38 12.61 14.72
C GLN A 86 8.98 12.65 14.08
N GLU A 87 8.63 13.75 13.42
CA GLU A 87 7.37 13.94 12.71
C GLU A 87 7.36 13.27 11.32
N GLY A 88 8.51 13.26 10.64
CA GLY A 88 8.64 12.77 9.27
C GLY A 88 8.84 11.25 9.15
N ARG A 89 9.26 10.57 10.24
CA ARG A 89 9.59 9.14 10.25
C ARG A 89 8.49 8.30 9.64
N GLU A 90 7.25 8.53 10.06
CA GLU A 90 6.11 7.71 9.64
C GLU A 90 5.50 8.18 8.32
N ALA A 91 5.47 9.50 8.10
CA ALA A 91 4.92 10.11 6.90
C ALA A 91 5.81 9.94 5.66
N TYR A 92 7.13 9.93 5.83
CA TYR A 92 8.08 9.97 4.71
C TYR A 92 9.17 8.89 4.83
N GLY A 93 9.77 8.70 6.01
CA GLY A 93 10.89 7.77 6.20
C GLY A 93 10.52 6.30 5.92
N LEU A 94 9.38 5.85 6.46
CA LEU A 94 8.81 4.52 6.22
C LEU A 94 8.57 4.23 4.72
N PRO A 95 7.81 5.06 3.98
CA PRO A 95 7.64 4.95 2.53
C PRO A 95 8.95 4.91 1.76
N LEU A 96 9.89 5.79 2.12
CA LEU A 96 11.11 5.99 1.37
C LEU A 96 12.01 4.75 1.47
N LEU A 97 12.10 4.10 2.64
CA LEU A 97 12.78 2.80 2.79
C LEU A 97 12.09 1.66 2.03
N ARG A 98 10.77 1.69 1.88
CA ARG A 98 10.03 0.69 1.08
C ARG A 98 10.30 0.86 -0.41
N CYS A 99 10.29 2.10 -0.89
CA CYS A 99 10.41 2.43 -2.31
C CYS A 99 11.85 2.73 -2.79
N GLN A 100 12.82 2.80 -1.89
CA GLN A 100 14.21 3.17 -2.17
C GLN A 100 14.78 2.56 -3.45
N ARG A 101 14.74 1.22 -3.58
CA ARG A 101 15.33 0.50 -4.73
C ARG A 101 14.61 0.75 -6.06
N LYS A 102 13.42 1.35 -6.01
CA LYS A 102 12.58 1.65 -7.18
C LYS A 102 12.70 3.12 -7.61
N LEU A 103 13.22 4.00 -6.77
CA LEU A 103 13.44 5.40 -7.10
C LEU A 103 14.69 5.52 -7.99
N THR A 104 14.54 6.20 -9.12
CA THR A 104 15.63 6.43 -10.07
C THR A 104 15.85 7.92 -10.25
N ARG A 105 17.14 8.32 -10.27
CA ARG A 105 17.57 9.68 -10.53
C ARG A 105 17.12 10.11 -11.94
N PRO A 106 16.64 11.35 -12.12
CA PRO A 106 16.40 11.89 -13.46
C PRO A 106 17.68 11.85 -14.30
N SER A 107 17.56 11.46 -15.57
CA SER A 107 18.60 11.74 -16.57
C SER A 107 18.64 13.26 -16.80
N SER A 108 19.84 13.83 -16.95
CA SER A 108 20.14 15.28 -16.92
C SER A 108 19.26 16.20 -17.79
N HIS A 109 18.59 15.65 -18.80
CA HIS A 109 17.74 16.40 -19.73
C HIS A 109 16.33 16.75 -19.21
N GLN A 110 15.95 16.34 -17.99
CA GLN A 110 14.60 16.55 -17.42
C GLN A 110 14.61 17.06 -15.97
N ALA A 111 15.50 18.01 -15.68
CA ALA A 111 15.66 18.62 -14.35
C ALA A 111 14.54 19.63 -14.00
N GLY A 112 13.73 20.07 -14.97
CA GLY A 112 12.59 20.96 -14.73
C GLY A 112 11.36 20.18 -14.27
N GLU A 113 10.98 20.39 -13.01
CA GLU A 113 9.67 20.04 -12.43
C GLU A 113 9.33 18.54 -12.36
N GLY A 114 9.88 17.82 -11.37
CA GLY A 114 9.39 16.49 -10.99
C GLY A 114 10.15 15.29 -11.56
N GLY A 115 11.47 15.42 -11.68
CA GLY A 115 12.36 14.44 -12.34
C GLY A 115 12.50 13.06 -11.67
N VAL A 116 11.92 12.81 -10.50
CA VAL A 116 12.02 11.48 -9.85
C VAL A 116 11.07 10.49 -10.50
N ARG A 117 11.64 9.49 -11.17
CA ARG A 117 10.88 8.40 -11.80
C ARG A 117 10.95 7.13 -10.95
N VAL A 118 9.83 6.42 -10.92
CA VAL A 118 9.71 5.13 -10.24
C VAL A 118 9.81 4.02 -11.29
N ARG A 119 10.76 3.09 -11.09
CA ARG A 119 10.89 1.89 -11.89
C ARG A 119 10.02 0.78 -11.28
N HIS A 120 8.92 0.45 -11.94
CA HIS A 120 8.00 -0.61 -11.50
C HIS A 120 8.50 -1.98 -11.98
N LEU A 121 8.88 -2.06 -13.26
CA LEU A 121 9.47 -3.23 -13.92
C LEU A 121 10.72 -2.80 -14.72
N ARG A 122 11.47 -3.76 -15.28
CA ARG A 122 12.71 -3.49 -16.03
C ARG A 122 12.55 -2.37 -17.09
N LEU A 123 11.38 -2.24 -17.71
CA LEU A 123 11.08 -1.26 -18.78
C LEU A 123 10.03 -0.20 -18.41
N PHE A 124 9.22 -0.40 -17.37
CA PHE A 124 8.16 0.53 -17.00
C PHE A 124 8.64 1.56 -15.97
N LYS A 125 8.79 2.81 -16.42
CA LYS A 125 9.09 3.97 -15.59
C LYS A 125 7.89 4.91 -15.59
N THR A 126 7.32 5.19 -14.43
CA THR A 126 6.25 6.18 -14.30
C THR A 126 6.71 7.36 -13.44
N ARG A 127 5.96 8.47 -13.51
CA ARG A 127 6.12 9.62 -12.62
C ARG A 127 5.42 9.33 -11.30
N LEU A 128 5.88 9.95 -10.22
CA LEU A 128 5.24 9.82 -8.92
C LEU A 128 3.78 10.32 -8.97
N PRO A 129 2.82 9.61 -8.36
CA PRO A 129 1.40 9.98 -8.41
C PRO A 129 1.16 11.33 -7.73
N SER A 130 0.39 12.23 -8.37
CA SER A 130 0.00 13.55 -7.84
C SER A 130 -1.23 13.51 -6.94
N ILE A 131 -2.03 12.45 -7.04
CA ILE A 131 -3.36 12.38 -6.44
C ILE A 131 -3.35 11.30 -5.38
N ASN A 132 -3.91 11.62 -4.22
CA ASN A 132 -4.16 10.64 -3.18
C ASN A 132 -5.38 9.79 -3.56
N VAL A 133 -5.13 8.59 -4.09
CA VAL A 133 -6.17 7.63 -4.53
C VAL A 133 -6.71 6.75 -3.38
N ARG A 134 -6.23 6.97 -2.15
CA ARG A 134 -6.57 6.14 -0.98
C ARG A 134 -8.07 6.09 -0.72
N ASN A 135 -8.74 7.23 -0.78
CA ASN A 135 -10.19 7.31 -0.58
C ASN A 135 -10.97 6.50 -1.64
N ALA A 136 -10.50 6.49 -2.88
CA ALA A 136 -11.13 5.70 -3.95
C ALA A 136 -10.96 4.19 -3.70
N PHE A 137 -9.80 3.75 -3.23
CA PHE A 137 -9.59 2.34 -2.87
C PHE A 137 -10.39 1.91 -1.65
N ILE A 138 -10.55 2.77 -0.64
CA ILE A 138 -11.43 2.51 0.51
C ILE A 138 -12.87 2.29 0.02
N LEU A 139 -13.38 3.20 -0.81
CA LEU A 139 -14.72 3.09 -1.36
C LEU A 139 -14.90 1.81 -2.20
N ALA A 140 -13.89 1.45 -3.00
CA ALA A 140 -13.90 0.22 -3.78
C ALA A 140 -13.97 -1.05 -2.89
N VAL A 141 -13.20 -1.11 -1.80
CA VAL A 141 -13.23 -2.24 -0.85
C VAL A 141 -14.58 -2.33 -0.14
N ILE A 142 -15.17 -1.19 0.26
CA ILE A 142 -16.50 -1.15 0.88
C ILE A 142 -17.56 -1.66 -0.11
N ALA A 143 -17.54 -1.16 -1.35
CA ALA A 143 -18.47 -1.61 -2.41
C ALA A 143 -18.33 -3.12 -2.69
N ASN A 144 -17.08 -3.62 -2.77
CA ASN A 144 -16.79 -5.04 -2.95
C ASN A 144 -17.30 -5.89 -1.79
N CYS A 145 -17.21 -5.40 -0.55
CA CYS A 145 -17.77 -6.12 0.59
C CYS A 145 -19.30 -6.16 0.56
N GLY A 146 -19.95 -5.07 0.15
CA GLY A 146 -21.39 -5.06 -0.10
C GLY A 146 -21.80 -6.06 -1.18
N LEU A 147 -20.99 -6.19 -2.24
CA LEU A 147 -21.18 -7.21 -3.28
C LEU A 147 -21.04 -8.63 -2.71
N VAL A 148 -20.04 -8.90 -1.86
CA VAL A 148 -19.88 -10.20 -1.19
C VAL A 148 -21.10 -10.55 -0.33
N GLN A 149 -21.64 -9.59 0.43
CA GLN A 149 -22.85 -9.80 1.21
C GLN A 149 -24.06 -10.11 0.33
N LEU A 150 -24.21 -9.37 -0.78
CA LEU A 150 -25.28 -9.61 -1.75
C LEU A 150 -25.17 -11.02 -2.35
N LEU A 151 -23.97 -11.43 -2.77
CA LEU A 151 -23.71 -12.76 -3.31
C LEU A 151 -24.01 -13.86 -2.29
N ALA A 152 -23.62 -13.66 -1.03
CA ALA A 152 -23.92 -14.61 0.04
C ALA A 152 -25.42 -14.71 0.32
N ALA A 153 -26.14 -13.58 0.37
CA ALA A 153 -27.59 -13.58 0.51
C ALA A 153 -28.29 -14.29 -0.66
N MET A 154 -27.81 -14.03 -1.89
CA MET A 154 -28.29 -14.73 -3.08
C MET A 154 -28.09 -16.23 -2.99
N SER A 155 -26.98 -16.71 -2.42
CA SER A 155 -26.73 -18.15 -2.27
C SER A 155 -27.79 -18.89 -1.43
N VAL A 156 -28.39 -18.20 -0.45
CA VAL A 156 -29.46 -18.75 0.39
C VAL A 156 -30.80 -18.60 -0.32
N TYR A 157 -31.03 -17.44 -0.95
CA TYR A 157 -32.25 -17.17 -1.70
C TYR A 157 -32.49 -18.20 -2.82
N THR A 158 -31.44 -18.53 -3.59
CA THR A 158 -31.53 -19.47 -4.72
C THR A 158 -31.77 -20.93 -4.32
N ILE A 159 -31.76 -21.25 -3.03
CA ILE A 159 -32.18 -22.57 -2.54
C ILE A 159 -33.69 -22.76 -2.73
N HIS A 160 -34.46 -21.70 -2.51
CA HIS A 160 -35.92 -21.73 -2.56
C HIS A 160 -36.49 -21.10 -3.82
N TYR A 161 -35.76 -20.18 -4.45
CA TYR A 161 -36.23 -19.41 -5.59
C TYR A 161 -35.16 -19.38 -6.70
N SER A 162 -35.36 -20.14 -7.77
CA SER A 162 -34.47 -20.08 -8.93
C SER A 162 -34.60 -18.73 -9.63
N VAL A 163 -33.46 -18.18 -10.05
CA VAL A 163 -33.39 -17.00 -10.89
C VAL A 163 -33.50 -17.44 -12.35
N ASP A 164 -34.62 -17.12 -12.99
CA ASP A 164 -34.92 -17.56 -14.37
C ASP A 164 -34.34 -16.61 -15.44
N VAL A 165 -33.67 -15.53 -15.03
CA VAL A 165 -33.00 -14.60 -15.94
C VAL A 165 -31.73 -15.25 -16.49
N SER A 166 -31.67 -15.50 -17.79
CA SER A 166 -30.57 -16.21 -18.46
C SER A 166 -29.17 -15.63 -18.17
N ALA A 167 -29.05 -14.30 -18.11
CA ALA A 167 -27.78 -13.62 -17.78
C ALA A 167 -27.31 -13.86 -16.32
N LEU A 168 -28.23 -14.18 -15.41
CA LEU A 168 -27.97 -14.44 -13.99
C LEU A 168 -28.15 -15.92 -13.61
N ALA A 169 -28.35 -16.81 -14.58
CA ALA A 169 -28.56 -18.23 -14.32
C ALA A 169 -27.39 -18.88 -13.54
N TRP A 170 -26.18 -18.31 -13.64
CA TRP A 170 -25.01 -18.75 -12.88
C TRP A 170 -25.17 -18.56 -11.36
N VAL A 171 -26.02 -17.62 -10.91
CA VAL A 171 -26.28 -17.37 -9.48
C VAL A 171 -26.99 -18.57 -8.85
N ASN A 172 -27.72 -19.37 -9.63
CA ASN A 172 -28.35 -20.59 -9.12
C ASN A 172 -27.34 -21.69 -8.76
N GLN A 173 -26.07 -21.54 -9.15
CA GLN A 173 -25.01 -22.50 -8.86
C GLN A 173 -24.17 -22.04 -7.65
N PRO A 174 -24.25 -22.74 -6.49
CA PRO A 174 -23.52 -22.35 -5.28
C PRO A 174 -22.00 -22.24 -5.47
N VAL A 175 -21.42 -23.06 -6.36
CA VAL A 175 -19.99 -23.05 -6.66
C VAL A 175 -19.57 -21.76 -7.39
N MET A 176 -20.42 -21.25 -8.27
CA MET A 176 -20.16 -19.99 -9.00
C MET A 176 -20.20 -18.81 -8.03
N ILE A 177 -21.18 -18.78 -7.13
CA ILE A 177 -21.25 -17.77 -6.07
C ILE A 177 -20.02 -17.83 -5.16
N LEU A 178 -19.65 -19.03 -4.71
CA LEU A 178 -18.46 -19.23 -3.89
C LEU A 178 -17.21 -18.68 -4.59
N SER A 179 -17.04 -19.01 -5.87
CA SER A 179 -15.90 -18.57 -6.68
C SER A 179 -15.88 -17.05 -6.85
N ALA A 180 -17.05 -16.44 -7.07
CA ALA A 180 -17.18 -14.99 -7.15
C ALA A 180 -16.81 -14.30 -5.83
N ILE A 181 -17.27 -14.82 -4.69
CA ILE A 181 -16.93 -14.29 -3.35
C ILE A 181 -15.42 -14.34 -3.13
N TRP A 182 -14.78 -15.49 -3.34
CA TRP A 182 -13.33 -15.61 -3.17
C TRP A 182 -12.55 -14.77 -4.20
N GLY A 183 -13.07 -14.61 -5.42
CA GLY A 183 -12.51 -13.69 -6.41
C GLY A 183 -12.51 -12.24 -5.91
N VAL A 184 -13.62 -11.78 -5.32
CA VAL A 184 -13.71 -10.44 -4.72
C VAL A 184 -12.79 -10.29 -3.51
N VAL A 185 -12.68 -11.32 -2.67
CA VAL A 185 -11.73 -11.34 -1.54
C VAL A 185 -10.29 -11.17 -2.03
N VAL A 186 -9.88 -11.89 -3.08
CA VAL A 186 -8.55 -11.76 -3.68
C VAL A 186 -8.35 -10.37 -4.30
N LEU A 187 -9.37 -9.84 -4.98
CA LEU A 187 -9.35 -8.48 -5.54
C LEU A 187 -9.11 -7.44 -4.45
N ASN A 188 -9.76 -7.55 -3.29
CA ASN A 188 -9.53 -6.66 -2.15
C ASN A 188 -8.09 -6.73 -1.63
N ILE A 189 -7.47 -7.91 -1.60
CA ILE A 189 -6.05 -8.06 -1.22
C ILE A 189 -5.15 -7.32 -2.22
N LEU A 190 -5.46 -7.41 -3.52
CA LEU A 190 -4.72 -6.72 -4.57
C LEU A 190 -4.88 -5.20 -4.46
N ILE A 191 -6.11 -4.72 -4.24
CA ILE A 191 -6.41 -3.31 -3.98
C ILE A 191 -5.59 -2.82 -2.78
N PHE A 192 -5.56 -3.56 -1.68
CA PHE A 192 -4.81 -3.16 -0.48
C PHE A 192 -3.30 -3.02 -0.74
N LYS A 193 -2.72 -3.98 -1.48
CA LYS A 193 -1.31 -3.92 -1.87
C LYS A 193 -1.03 -2.74 -2.81
N LEU A 194 -1.94 -2.47 -3.73
CA LEU A 194 -1.81 -1.36 -4.68
C LEU A 194 -1.97 -0.01 -3.99
N ASP A 195 -2.93 0.13 -3.07
CA ASP A 195 -3.15 1.32 -2.25
C ASP A 195 -1.89 1.67 -1.45
N THR A 196 -1.37 0.70 -0.68
CA THR A 196 -0.14 0.89 0.11
C THR A 196 1.01 1.34 -0.78
N TYR A 197 1.16 0.70 -1.94
CA TYR A 197 2.23 1.02 -2.87
C TYR A 197 2.10 2.43 -3.47
N LEU A 198 0.90 2.83 -3.91
CA LEU A 198 0.65 4.15 -4.47
C LEU A 198 0.76 5.25 -3.41
N HIS A 199 0.35 4.95 -2.18
CA HIS A 199 0.50 5.85 -1.04
C HIS A 199 1.97 6.09 -0.70
N ASP A 200 2.79 5.02 -0.65
CA ASP A 200 4.23 5.14 -0.41
C ASP A 200 4.90 6.04 -1.48
N LEU A 201 4.49 5.92 -2.74
CA LEU A 201 4.97 6.78 -3.83
C LEU A 201 4.46 8.22 -3.74
N TYR A 202 3.23 8.42 -3.32
CA TYR A 202 2.66 9.74 -3.10
C TYR A 202 3.42 10.50 -2.00
N GLN A 203 3.73 9.83 -0.89
CA GLN A 203 4.52 10.41 0.20
C GLN A 203 5.95 10.76 -0.22
N ALA A 204 6.60 9.90 -1.03
CA ALA A 204 7.90 10.24 -1.62
C ALA A 204 7.83 11.48 -2.52
N ARG A 205 6.72 11.67 -3.24
CA ARG A 205 6.48 12.89 -4.03
C ARG A 205 6.35 14.14 -3.17
N GLN A 206 5.56 14.07 -2.11
CA GLN A 206 5.39 15.19 -1.18
C GLN A 206 6.73 15.61 -0.60
N LEU A 207 7.56 14.65 -0.19
CA LEU A 207 8.92 14.94 0.26
C LEU A 207 9.75 15.62 -0.84
N ASN A 208 9.68 15.14 -2.09
CA ASN A 208 10.37 15.75 -3.22
C ASN A 208 9.92 17.19 -3.54
N GLN A 209 8.68 17.55 -3.19
CA GLN A 209 8.16 18.92 -3.34
C GLN A 209 8.67 19.83 -2.22
N LEU A 210 8.86 19.30 -1.01
CA LEU A 210 9.45 20.05 0.11
C LEU A 210 10.95 20.26 -0.07
N THR A 211 11.66 19.23 -0.52
CA THR A 211 13.10 19.27 -0.78
C THR A 211 13.44 18.24 -1.86
N PRO A 212 14.24 18.60 -2.88
CA PRO A 212 14.55 17.67 -3.95
C PRO A 212 15.20 16.40 -3.39
N LEU A 213 14.68 15.22 -3.75
CA LEU A 213 15.14 13.92 -3.24
C LEU A 213 16.56 13.55 -3.69
N PHE A 214 16.98 14.07 -4.84
CA PHE A 214 18.29 13.86 -5.41
C PHE A 214 18.96 15.20 -5.62
N ASN A 215 20.27 15.23 -5.39
CA ASN A 215 21.14 16.35 -5.77
C ASN A 215 21.32 16.41 -7.29
#